data_AF-A0A8C9WVF0-F1
#
_entry.id   AF-A0A8C9WVF0-F1
#
_cell.length_a   1.000
_cell.length_b   1.000
_cell.length_c   1.000
_cell.angle_alpha   90.00
_cell.angle_beta   90.00
_cell.angle_gamma   90.00
#
_symmetry.space_group_name_H-M   'P 1'
#
loop_
_entity.id
_entity.type
_entity.pdbx_description
1 polymer ?
#
loop_
_entity_poly.entity_id
_entity_poly.type
_entity_poly.pdbx_seq_one_letter_code
_entity_poly.pdbx_strand_id
1 'polypeptide(L)'
;ERGISWDRHRHVREVPTDAFGDISFGGLGQKTGKYVRVSTDTSPELLYRLLTEQWELSPPNLLISVTGGAKNFYLKAHLKNMFHRGLIKVAQTTGAWIISGGMHTGVMKHVGQAVRDHALSSAMQGQIVAIGVATWGTIHNREALVHSEVQ
;
A
#
# COMPACT_ATOMS: atom_id res chain seq x y z
N GLU A 1 17.53 -30.20 26.51
CA GLU A 1 18.21 -28.89 26.59
C GLU A 1 17.17 -27.80 26.36
N ARG A 2 17.11 -26.76 27.20
CA ARG A 2 16.19 -25.62 26.96
C ARG A 2 16.77 -24.82 25.78
N GLY A 3 16.05 -24.78 24.67
CA GLY A 3 16.45 -23.99 23.50
C GLY A 3 16.61 -22.51 23.85
N ILE A 4 17.56 -21.85 23.20
CA ILE A 4 17.81 -20.41 23.35
C ILE A 4 16.54 -19.65 22.89
N SER A 5 16.11 -18.66 23.67
CA SER A 5 14.98 -17.78 23.29
C SER A 5 15.35 -16.91 22.10
N TRP A 6 14.43 -16.78 21.14
CA TRP A 6 14.61 -15.87 20.02
C TRP A 6 14.69 -14.41 20.50
N ASP A 7 15.53 -13.64 19.84
CA ASP A 7 15.84 -12.23 20.11
C ASP A 7 16.13 -11.53 18.78
N ARG A 8 15.41 -10.43 18.49
CA ARG A 8 15.52 -9.71 17.23
C ARG A 8 16.94 -9.17 16.97
N HIS A 9 17.61 -8.66 18.00
CA HIS A 9 18.93 -8.04 17.87
C HIS A 9 20.05 -9.05 17.66
N ARG A 10 19.83 -10.30 18.07
CA ARG A 10 20.83 -11.38 17.94
C ARG A 10 20.59 -12.29 16.73
N HIS A 11 19.34 -12.48 16.33
CA HIS A 11 18.97 -13.53 15.37
C HIS A 11 18.39 -13.00 14.05
N VAL A 12 18.38 -11.67 13.83
CA VAL A 12 18.01 -11.06 12.54
C VAL A 12 19.25 -10.43 11.91
N ARG A 13 19.46 -10.70 10.62
CA ARG A 13 20.49 -10.04 9.81
C ARG A 13 19.82 -9.32 8.66
N GLU A 14 20.22 -8.06 8.45
CA GLU A 14 19.81 -7.31 7.27
C GLU A 14 20.60 -7.76 6.04
N VAL A 15 19.90 -7.89 4.91
CA VAL A 15 20.45 -8.23 3.60
C VAL A 15 19.73 -7.39 2.55
N PRO A 16 20.33 -7.20 1.35
CA PRO A 16 19.64 -6.56 0.24
C PRO A 16 18.28 -7.22 -0.05
N THR A 17 17.30 -6.41 -0.44
CA THR A 17 15.96 -6.93 -0.73
C THR A 17 15.93 -7.67 -2.07
N ASP A 18 15.23 -8.79 -2.09
CA ASP A 18 14.98 -9.63 -3.28
C ASP A 18 13.53 -9.48 -3.79
N ALA A 19 12.77 -8.55 -3.20
CA ALA A 19 11.34 -8.39 -3.47
C ALA A 19 11.02 -6.91 -3.75
N PHE A 20 11.09 -6.54 -5.02
CA PHE A 20 10.74 -5.21 -5.53
C PHE A 20 10.40 -5.30 -7.02
N GLY A 21 9.62 -4.35 -7.51
CA GLY A 21 9.28 -4.28 -8.94
C GLY A 21 7.86 -3.78 -9.17
N ASP A 22 7.29 -4.20 -10.29
CA ASP A 22 5.91 -3.90 -10.66
C ASP A 22 5.03 -5.15 -10.48
N ILE A 23 3.84 -4.98 -9.90
CA ILE A 23 2.83 -6.01 -9.72
C ILE A 23 1.63 -5.76 -10.63
N SER A 24 1.22 -6.80 -11.36
CA SER A 24 0.01 -6.79 -12.19
C SER A 24 -1.04 -7.72 -11.59
N PHE A 25 -2.24 -7.21 -11.32
CA PHE A 25 -3.33 -8.00 -10.77
C PHE A 25 -4.24 -8.52 -11.90
N GLY A 26 -4.18 -9.82 -12.18
CA GLY A 26 -5.05 -10.47 -13.17
C GLY A 26 -6.53 -10.21 -12.90
N GLY A 27 -7.29 -9.88 -13.94
CA GLY A 27 -8.75 -9.69 -13.87
C GLY A 27 -9.24 -8.39 -13.20
N LEU A 28 -8.35 -7.50 -12.75
CA LEU A 28 -8.70 -6.24 -12.06
C LEU A 28 -8.35 -4.96 -12.85
N GLY A 29 -7.99 -5.11 -14.12
CA GLY A 29 -7.66 -4.02 -15.05
C GLY A 29 -6.18 -4.02 -15.48
N GLN A 30 -5.82 -3.11 -16.39
CA GLN A 30 -4.46 -2.96 -16.95
C GLN A 30 -3.53 -2.08 -16.08
N LYS A 31 -3.79 -1.96 -14.77
CA LYS A 31 -2.97 -1.09 -13.91
C LYS A 31 -1.92 -1.90 -13.17
N THR A 32 -0.66 -1.55 -13.40
CA THR A 32 0.49 -2.02 -12.65
C THR A 32 0.66 -1.17 -11.39
N GLY A 33 0.99 -1.80 -10.26
CA GLY A 33 1.40 -1.11 -9.04
C GLY A 33 2.89 -1.31 -8.80
N LYS A 34 3.59 -0.33 -8.22
CA LYS A 34 4.97 -0.52 -7.77
C LYS A 34 5.00 -1.10 -6.37
N TYR A 35 5.94 -1.98 -6.08
CA TYR A 35 6.14 -2.53 -4.74
C TYR A 35 7.63 -2.65 -4.39
N VAL A 36 7.92 -2.60 -3.10
CA VAL A 36 9.24 -2.89 -2.54
C VAL A 36 9.06 -3.45 -1.12
N ARG A 37 9.84 -4.47 -0.76
CA ARG A 37 10.01 -4.92 0.62
C ARG A 37 11.19 -4.19 1.24
N VAL A 38 10.96 -3.57 2.40
CA VAL A 38 11.98 -2.81 3.14
C VAL A 38 12.14 -3.35 4.56
N SER A 39 13.31 -3.11 5.15
CA SER A 39 13.59 -3.42 6.56
C SER A 39 12.78 -2.49 7.48
N THR A 40 12.42 -2.98 8.67
CA THR A 40 11.77 -2.16 9.71
C THR A 40 12.62 -0.96 10.14
N ASP A 41 13.94 -1.06 9.97
CA ASP A 41 14.90 -0.03 10.40
C ASP A 41 15.28 0.92 9.25
N THR A 42 14.64 0.79 8.08
CA THR A 42 14.84 1.69 6.93
C THR A 42 14.42 3.12 7.28
N SER A 43 15.30 4.09 7.01
CA SER A 43 15.01 5.51 7.26
C SER A 43 13.79 5.99 6.45
N PRO A 44 12.84 6.72 7.07
CA PRO A 44 11.74 7.36 6.34
C PRO A 44 12.19 8.30 5.22
N GLU A 45 13.35 8.94 5.37
CA GLU A 45 13.92 9.83 4.35
C GLU A 45 14.24 9.05 3.05
N LEU A 46 14.78 7.84 3.19
CA LEU A 46 15.06 6.98 2.05
C LEU A 46 13.77 6.51 1.37
N LEU A 47 12.73 6.21 2.16
CA LEU A 47 11.41 5.87 1.62
C LEU A 47 10.77 7.06 0.88
N TYR A 48 10.91 8.27 1.41
CA TYR A 48 10.41 9.47 0.75
C TYR A 48 11.10 9.69 -0.60
N ARG A 49 12.44 9.60 -0.64
CA ARG A 49 13.22 9.69 -1.88
C ARG A 49 12.87 8.59 -2.87
N LEU A 50 12.64 7.36 -2.41
CA LEU A 50 12.14 6.29 -3.27
C LEU A 50 10.82 6.69 -3.94
N LEU A 51 9.86 7.18 -3.16
CA LEU A 51 8.52 7.55 -3.66
C LEU A 51 8.59 8.71 -4.65
N THR A 52 9.41 9.73 -4.40
CA THR A 52 9.43 10.96 -5.21
C THR A 52 10.44 10.91 -6.36
N GLU A 53 11.62 10.32 -6.16
CA GLU A 53 12.71 10.30 -7.15
C GLU A 53 12.64 9.05 -8.04
N GLN A 54 12.37 7.87 -7.48
CA GLN A 54 12.40 6.60 -8.23
C GLN A 54 11.03 6.20 -8.77
N TRP A 55 9.97 6.49 -8.03
CA TRP A 55 8.58 6.23 -8.45
C TRP A 55 7.89 7.46 -9.03
N GLU A 56 8.61 8.60 -9.09
CA GLU A 56 8.18 9.85 -9.71
C GLU A 56 6.82 10.36 -9.19
N LEU A 57 6.49 10.07 -7.92
CA LEU A 57 5.30 10.60 -7.29
C LEU A 57 5.52 12.07 -6.95
N SER A 58 4.65 12.94 -7.46
CA SER A 58 4.63 14.34 -7.04
C SER A 58 4.50 14.43 -5.52
N PRO A 59 5.34 15.25 -4.85
CA PRO A 59 5.20 15.50 -3.41
C PRO A 59 3.78 15.93 -3.05
N PRO A 60 3.18 15.37 -1.98
CA PRO A 60 1.81 15.65 -1.63
C PRO A 60 1.70 17.00 -0.90
N ASN A 61 0.60 17.72 -1.12
CA ASN A 61 0.26 18.89 -0.29
C ASN A 61 -0.44 18.48 1.02
N LEU A 62 -0.86 17.21 1.13
CA LEU A 62 -1.58 16.66 2.27
C LEU A 62 -1.36 15.14 2.36
N LEU A 63 -1.21 14.61 3.57
CA LEU A 63 -1.21 13.17 3.83
C LEU A 63 -2.52 12.76 4.50
N ILE A 64 -3.21 11.77 3.92
CA ILE A 64 -4.42 11.18 4.50
C ILE A 64 -4.08 9.76 4.96
N SER A 65 -3.86 9.59 6.26
CA SER A 65 -3.66 8.25 6.85
C SER A 65 -5.01 7.63 7.22
N VAL A 66 -5.36 6.51 6.59
CA VAL A 66 -6.60 5.77 6.87
C VAL A 66 -6.25 4.45 7.55
N THR A 67 -6.56 4.40 8.85
CA THR A 67 -6.40 3.22 9.71
C THR A 67 -7.76 2.72 10.20
N GLY A 68 -7.82 1.51 10.73
CA GLY A 68 -9.04 0.98 11.33
C GLY A 68 -9.01 -0.53 11.51
N GLY A 69 -10.15 -1.10 11.89
CA GLY A 69 -10.28 -2.53 12.15
C GLY A 69 -9.98 -3.39 10.92
N ALA A 70 -9.23 -4.48 11.12
CA ALA A 70 -8.91 -5.47 10.09
C ALA A 70 -10.04 -6.48 9.83
N LYS A 71 -11.05 -6.55 10.71
CA LYS A 71 -12.23 -7.41 10.51
C LYS A 71 -13.15 -6.80 9.45
N ASN A 72 -13.60 -7.63 8.51
CA ASN A 72 -14.58 -7.20 7.52
C ASN A 72 -15.90 -6.82 8.19
N PHE A 73 -16.52 -5.76 7.69
CA PHE A 73 -17.81 -5.27 8.15
C PHE A 73 -18.61 -4.71 6.98
N TYR A 74 -19.93 -4.74 7.13
CA TYR A 74 -20.84 -4.16 6.18
C TYR A 74 -21.07 -2.68 6.49
N LEU A 75 -20.93 -1.83 5.47
CA LEU A 75 -21.38 -0.44 5.51
C LEU A 75 -22.69 -0.33 4.76
N LYS A 76 -23.68 0.35 5.37
CA LYS A 76 -24.89 0.76 4.65
C LYS A 76 -24.49 1.56 3.40
N ALA A 77 -25.17 1.31 2.29
CA ALA A 77 -24.83 1.89 0.98
C ALA A 77 -24.65 3.42 1.01
N HIS A 78 -25.51 4.14 1.73
CA HIS A 78 -25.39 5.59 1.88
C HIS A 78 -24.08 6.02 2.55
N LEU A 79 -23.68 5.38 3.66
CA LEU A 79 -22.43 5.68 4.36
C LEU A 79 -21.20 5.31 3.52
N LYS A 80 -21.26 4.16 2.84
CA LYS A 80 -20.21 3.75 1.90
C LYS A 80 -20.01 4.81 0.80
N ASN A 81 -21.10 5.28 0.19
CA ASN A 81 -21.04 6.28 -0.88
C ASN A 81 -20.53 7.63 -0.37
N MET A 82 -20.95 8.07 0.81
CA MET A 82 -20.43 9.29 1.44
C MET A 82 -18.94 9.19 1.71
N PHE A 83 -18.49 8.06 2.27
CA PHE A 83 -17.08 7.81 2.53
C PHE A 83 -16.25 7.81 1.24
N HIS A 84 -16.66 7.03 0.23
CA HIS A 84 -15.95 6.95 -1.05
C HIS A 84 -15.85 8.34 -1.70
N ARG A 85 -16.98 9.04 -1.83
CA ARG A 85 -17.02 10.36 -2.45
C ARG A 85 -16.17 11.38 -1.69
N GLY A 86 -16.27 11.42 -0.36
CA GLY A 86 -15.51 12.36 0.47
C GLY A 86 -14.00 12.13 0.35
N LEU A 87 -13.56 10.88 0.48
CA LEU A 87 -12.15 10.51 0.39
C LEU A 87 -11.56 10.88 -0.98
N ILE A 88 -12.24 10.49 -2.07
CA ILE A 88 -11.78 10.78 -3.43
C ILE A 88 -11.79 12.28 -3.69
N LYS A 89 -12.85 12.99 -3.26
CA LYS A 89 -12.94 14.43 -3.47
C LYS A 89 -11.76 15.17 -2.84
N VAL A 90 -11.45 14.90 -1.57
CA VAL A 90 -10.33 15.56 -0.86
C VAL A 90 -9.00 15.24 -1.53
N ALA A 91 -8.75 13.97 -1.84
CA ALA A 91 -7.50 13.54 -2.45
C ALA A 91 -7.27 14.21 -3.81
N GLN A 92 -8.30 14.28 -4.66
CA GLN A 92 -8.22 14.97 -5.95
C GLN A 92 -8.02 16.48 -5.82
N THR A 93 -8.74 17.15 -4.91
CA THR A 93 -8.70 18.61 -4.82
C THR A 93 -7.38 19.14 -4.25
N THR A 94 -6.71 18.34 -3.43
CA THR A 94 -5.50 18.77 -2.72
C THR A 94 -4.23 18.18 -3.30
N GLY A 95 -4.33 17.13 -4.13
CA GLY A 95 -3.17 16.33 -4.51
C GLY A 95 -2.62 15.55 -3.32
N ALA A 96 -3.49 15.00 -2.47
CA ALA A 96 -3.08 14.26 -1.29
C ALA A 96 -2.61 12.84 -1.63
N TRP A 97 -1.67 12.32 -0.85
CA TRP A 97 -1.42 10.89 -0.80
C TRP A 97 -2.36 10.23 0.20
N ILE A 98 -2.99 9.13 -0.20
CA ILE A 98 -3.77 8.27 0.69
C ILE A 98 -2.84 7.15 1.17
N ILE A 99 -2.60 7.05 2.48
CA ILE A 99 -1.80 5.99 3.09
C ILE A 99 -2.72 5.07 3.89
N SER A 100 -2.66 3.76 3.64
CA SER A 100 -3.44 2.77 4.39
C SER A 100 -2.69 1.45 4.55
N GLY A 101 -3.26 0.49 5.29
CA GLY A 101 -2.63 -0.80 5.58
C GLY A 101 -2.46 -1.74 4.38
N GLY A 102 -2.95 -1.39 3.18
CA GLY A 102 -2.76 -2.16 1.94
C GLY A 102 -3.47 -3.53 1.86
N MET A 103 -4.09 -4.01 2.93
CA MET A 103 -4.75 -5.32 2.98
C MET A 103 -6.18 -5.30 2.42
N HIS A 104 -6.62 -6.41 1.81
CA HIS A 104 -7.99 -6.59 1.32
C HIS A 104 -9.00 -6.96 2.43
N THR A 105 -8.95 -6.30 3.58
CA THR A 105 -9.87 -6.54 4.69
C THR A 105 -10.28 -5.25 5.40
N GLY A 106 -11.40 -5.29 6.13
CA GLY A 106 -11.82 -4.22 7.03
C GLY A 106 -11.93 -2.83 6.37
N VAL A 107 -11.43 -1.80 7.06
CA VAL A 107 -11.48 -0.40 6.57
C VAL A 107 -10.67 -0.23 5.27
N MET A 108 -9.50 -0.87 5.17
CA MET A 108 -8.60 -0.79 4.02
C MET A 108 -9.25 -1.32 2.75
N LYS A 109 -10.11 -2.34 2.86
CA LYS A 109 -10.93 -2.82 1.73
C LYS A 109 -11.84 -1.73 1.18
N HIS A 110 -12.50 -0.93 2.03
CA HIS A 110 -13.36 0.17 1.58
C HIS A 110 -12.56 1.31 0.94
N VAL A 111 -11.36 1.61 1.46
CA VAL A 111 -10.42 2.56 0.82
C VAL A 111 -10.07 2.11 -0.59
N GLY A 112 -9.63 0.85 -0.75
CA GLY A 112 -9.29 0.30 -2.07
C GLY A 112 -10.48 0.29 -3.04
N GLN A 113 -11.69 0.01 -2.54
CA GLN A 113 -12.90 0.12 -3.36
C GLN A 113 -13.16 1.56 -3.81
N ALA A 114 -13.03 2.56 -2.93
CA ALA A 114 -13.20 3.97 -3.30
C ALA A 114 -12.25 4.39 -4.43
N VAL A 115 -10.96 4.03 -4.32
CA VAL A 115 -9.94 4.35 -5.33
C VAL A 115 -10.23 3.64 -6.65
N ARG A 116 -10.64 2.36 -6.59
CA ARG A 116 -11.00 1.58 -7.78
C ARG A 116 -12.24 2.13 -8.49
N ASP A 117 -13.30 2.41 -7.73
CA ASP A 117 -14.57 2.91 -8.28
C ASP A 117 -14.36 4.28 -8.96
N HIS A 118 -13.47 5.11 -8.41
CA HIS A 118 -13.04 6.34 -9.07
C HIS A 118 -12.25 6.07 -10.36
N ALA A 119 -11.25 5.17 -10.32
CA ALA A 119 -10.44 4.84 -11.48
C ALA A 119 -11.24 4.27 -12.67
N LEU A 120 -12.33 3.56 -12.40
CA LEU A 120 -13.23 3.03 -13.43
C LEU A 120 -14.22 4.07 -13.99
N SER A 121 -14.59 5.06 -13.19
CA SER A 121 -15.58 6.08 -13.58
C SER A 121 -14.98 7.28 -14.29
N SER A 122 -13.69 7.56 -14.08
CA SER A 122 -13.06 8.80 -14.55
C SER A 122 -11.74 8.50 -15.28
N ALA A 123 -11.83 8.15 -16.56
CA ALA A 123 -10.65 7.94 -17.40
C ALA A 123 -9.79 9.21 -17.58
N MET A 124 -10.34 10.40 -17.31
CA MET A 124 -9.76 11.70 -17.62
C MET A 124 -9.45 12.59 -16.40
N GLN A 125 -9.80 12.20 -15.16
CA GLN A 125 -9.44 12.96 -13.96
C GLN A 125 -8.16 12.42 -13.31
N GLY A 126 -7.33 13.34 -12.84
CA GLY A 126 -5.97 13.10 -12.34
C GLY A 126 -5.82 11.88 -11.41
N GLN A 127 -4.63 11.29 -11.47
CA GLN A 127 -4.31 10.04 -10.79
C GLN A 127 -4.27 10.23 -9.27
N ILE A 128 -5.13 9.51 -8.55
CA ILE A 128 -5.05 9.39 -7.09
C ILE A 128 -3.84 8.54 -6.72
N VAL A 129 -2.98 9.07 -5.84
CA VAL A 129 -1.87 8.33 -5.25
C VAL A 129 -2.36 7.62 -3.98
N ALA A 130 -2.33 6.29 -4.01
CA ALA A 130 -2.66 5.45 -2.86
C ALA A 130 -1.48 4.52 -2.54
N ILE A 131 -1.00 4.58 -1.30
CA ILE A 131 0.15 3.82 -0.80
C ILE A 131 -0.33 2.82 0.25
N GLY A 132 -0.05 1.55 0.03
CA GLY A 132 -0.35 0.46 0.96
C GLY A 132 0.89 0.06 1.76
N VAL A 133 0.83 0.17 3.09
CA VAL A 133 1.88 -0.28 4.00
C VAL A 133 1.43 -1.56 4.69
N ALA A 134 1.93 -2.70 4.21
CA ALA A 134 1.55 -4.03 4.68
C ALA A 134 2.75 -4.78 5.28
N THR A 135 2.49 -5.55 6.34
CA THR A 135 3.50 -6.41 6.97
C THR A 135 3.79 -7.61 6.06
N TRP A 136 5.02 -7.73 5.56
CA TRP A 136 5.42 -8.78 4.63
C TRP A 136 5.03 -10.20 5.07
N GLY A 137 5.22 -10.51 6.36
CA GLY A 137 4.92 -11.83 6.93
C GLY A 137 3.44 -12.24 6.88
N THR A 138 2.52 -11.30 6.66
CA THR A 138 1.07 -11.56 6.58
C THR A 138 0.52 -11.54 5.16
N ILE A 139 1.35 -11.21 4.16
CA ILE A 139 0.97 -11.23 2.75
C ILE A 139 0.89 -12.68 2.28
N HIS A 140 -0.27 -13.04 1.72
CA HIS A 140 -0.49 -14.33 1.08
C HIS A 140 0.19 -14.39 -0.29
N ASN A 141 0.76 -15.54 -0.65
CA ASN A 141 1.51 -15.77 -1.89
C ASN A 141 2.71 -14.82 -2.09
N ARG A 142 3.32 -14.34 -1.00
CA ARG A 142 4.45 -13.39 -1.03
C ARG A 142 5.69 -13.95 -1.75
N GLU A 143 5.85 -15.26 -1.74
CA GLU A 143 6.88 -16.00 -2.48
C GLU A 143 6.86 -15.72 -3.99
N ALA A 144 5.70 -15.41 -4.58
CA ALA A 144 5.62 -15.00 -5.99
C ALA A 144 6.20 -13.60 -6.27
N LEU A 145 6.48 -12.83 -5.22
CA LEU A 145 7.04 -11.48 -5.28
C LEU A 145 8.54 -11.46 -4.96
N VAL A 146 9.12 -12.63 -4.66
CA VAL A 146 10.56 -12.80 -4.41
C VAL A 146 11.23 -13.24 -5.70
N HIS A 147 12.26 -12.52 -6.11
CA HIS A 147 13.07 -12.84 -7.28
C HIS A 147 14.36 -13.51 -6.82
N SER A 148 14.50 -14.80 -7.12
CA SER A 148 15.76 -15.50 -6.94
C SER A 148 16.73 -15.04 -8.01
N GLU A 149 17.72 -14.27 -7.58
CA GLU A 149 18.90 -13.77 -8.31
C GLU A 149 18.79 -12.37 -8.92
N VAL A 150 19.87 -11.63 -8.64
CA VAL A 150 20.23 -10.29 -9.09
C VAL A 150 20.16 -10.26 -10.62
N GLN A 151 19.22 -9.50 -11.18
CA GLN A 151 19.36 -8.96 -12.53
C GLN A 151 20.38 -7.82 -12.53
#